data_AF-A0A090SNZ3-F1
#
_entry.id   AF-A0A090SNZ3-F1
#
_cell.length_a   1.000
_cell.length_b   1.000
_cell.length_c   1.000
_cell.angle_alpha   90.00
_cell.angle_beta   90.00
_cell.angle_gamma   90.00
#
_symmetry.space_group_name_H-M   'P 1'
#
loop_
_entity.id
_entity.type
_entity.pdbx_description
1 polymer ?
#
loop_
_entity_poly.entity_id
_entity_poly.type
_entity_poly.pdbx_seq_one_letter_code
_entity_poly.pdbx_strand_id
1 'polypeptide(L)'
;MPNGLMLSDLAIAGGLLLLGKVLRVHLTVFQRMYLPSAVIAGLLGLALGPAGADILPWTDTFASNAGLLTAALFSALGLATDVPSPSVVAKRAGSMWAFNQVASVSQWLFAAMFGLFLASFVFSDLTPAFGIPMAAGFMGGHGTSAVVGDIFTNLAWKMRLR
;
A
#
# COMPACT_ATOMS: atom_id res chain seq x y z
N MET A 1 23.27 7.98 -13.12
CA MET A 1 21.80 8.02 -13.21
C MET A 1 21.44 7.45 -14.58
N PRO A 2 20.66 6.37 -14.70
CA PRO A 2 20.32 5.83 -16.00
C PRO A 2 19.27 6.74 -16.64
N ASN A 3 19.67 7.46 -17.70
CA ASN A 3 19.01 8.65 -18.23
C ASN A 3 17.75 8.37 -19.09
N GLY A 4 16.88 7.44 -18.70
CA GLY A 4 15.65 7.16 -19.46
C GLY A 4 14.72 6.07 -18.92
N LEU A 5 15.17 5.26 -17.95
CA LEU A 5 14.43 4.10 -17.43
C LEU A 5 13.14 4.50 -16.67
N MET A 6 13.12 5.67 -16.03
CA MET A 6 11.93 6.16 -15.34
C MET A 6 10.78 6.54 -16.29
N LEU A 7 11.10 7.03 -17.50
CA LEU A 7 10.08 7.55 -18.40
C LEU A 7 9.27 6.42 -19.04
N SER A 8 9.91 5.29 -19.35
CA SER A 8 9.23 4.10 -19.86
C SER A 8 8.28 3.49 -18.83
N ASP A 9 8.74 3.33 -17.58
CA ASP A 9 7.89 2.82 -16.50
C ASP A 9 6.71 3.76 -16.23
N LEU A 10 6.95 5.09 -16.25
CA LEU A 10 5.90 6.09 -16.11
C LEU A 10 4.89 6.03 -17.26
N ALA A 11 5.36 5.83 -18.50
CA ALA A 11 4.49 5.68 -19.67
C ALA A 11 3.63 4.41 -19.59
N ILE A 12 4.21 3.29 -19.16
CA ILE A 12 3.47 2.03 -18.95
C ILE A 12 2.41 2.24 -17.84
N ALA A 13 2.80 2.80 -16.70
CA ALA A 13 1.88 3.09 -15.61
C ALA A 13 0.76 4.07 -16.03
N GLY A 14 1.10 5.11 -16.80
CA GLY A 14 0.14 6.05 -17.38
C GLY A 14 -0.84 5.37 -18.35
N GLY A 15 -0.33 4.50 -19.23
CA GLY A 15 -1.15 3.69 -20.13
C GLY A 15 -2.12 2.77 -19.38
N LEU A 16 -1.65 2.10 -18.33
CA LEU A 16 -2.48 1.28 -17.45
C LEU A 16 -3.55 2.11 -16.72
N LEU A 17 -3.23 3.33 -16.30
CA LEU A 17 -4.20 4.25 -15.69
C LEU A 17 -5.30 4.67 -16.67
N LEU A 18 -4.93 4.97 -17.92
CA LEU A 18 -5.89 5.28 -18.98
C LEU A 18 -6.78 4.07 -19.28
N LEU A 19 -6.20 2.87 -19.42
CA LEU A 19 -6.95 1.63 -19.58
C LEU A 19 -7.89 1.39 -18.39
N GLY A 20 -7.39 1.54 -17.16
CA GLY A 20 -8.19 1.41 -15.94
C GLY A 20 -9.36 2.40 -15.90
N LYS A 21 -9.16 3.62 -16.41
CA LYS A 21 -10.24 4.62 -16.56
C LYS A 21 -11.26 4.18 -17.61
N VAL A 22 -10.84 3.70 -18.77
CA VAL A 22 -11.73 3.19 -19.83
C VAL A 22 -12.56 2.02 -19.30
N LEU A 23 -11.91 1.03 -18.69
CA LEU A 23 -12.59 -0.13 -18.09
C LEU A 23 -13.60 0.29 -17.02
N ARG A 24 -13.22 1.23 -16.14
CA ARG A 24 -14.12 1.78 -15.12
C ARG A 24 -15.38 2.40 -15.73
N VAL A 25 -15.26 3.07 -16.87
CA VAL A 25 -16.39 3.76 -17.53
C VAL A 25 -17.27 2.79 -18.32
N HIS A 26 -16.71 1.70 -18.85
CA HIS A 26 -17.47 0.78 -19.72
C HIS A 26 -17.99 -0.48 -19.02
N LEU A 27 -17.38 -0.91 -17.90
CA LEU A 27 -17.77 -2.16 -17.22
C LEU A 27 -18.60 -1.87 -15.96
N THR A 28 -19.84 -2.35 -15.95
CA THR A 28 -20.80 -2.18 -14.84
C THR A 28 -20.34 -2.81 -13.53
N VAL A 29 -19.52 -3.88 -13.57
CA VAL A 29 -18.93 -4.49 -12.37
C VAL A 29 -18.07 -3.47 -11.62
N PHE A 30 -17.16 -2.78 -12.32
CA PHE A 30 -16.26 -1.82 -11.71
C PHE A 30 -16.98 -0.56 -11.23
N GLN A 31 -18.07 -0.16 -11.89
CA GLN A 31 -18.93 0.93 -11.44
C GLN A 31 -19.65 0.59 -10.14
N ARG A 32 -20.21 -0.63 -10.02
CA ARG A 32 -20.91 -1.10 -8.82
C ARG A 32 -19.99 -1.25 -7.62
N MET A 33 -18.74 -1.61 -7.84
CA MET A 33 -17.72 -1.74 -6.78
C MET A 33 -17.07 -0.39 -6.41
N TYR A 34 -17.41 0.71 -7.08
CA TYR A 34 -16.81 2.04 -6.88
C TYR A 34 -15.27 2.04 -6.95
N LEU A 35 -14.69 1.12 -7.73
CA LEU A 35 -13.23 0.99 -7.79
C LEU A 35 -12.61 2.22 -8.49
N PRO A 36 -11.59 2.85 -7.88
CA PRO A 36 -10.86 3.92 -8.52
C PRO A 36 -10.01 3.36 -9.67
N SER A 37 -9.76 4.18 -10.71
CA SER A 37 -8.97 3.78 -11.88
C SER A 37 -7.54 3.35 -11.50
N ALA A 38 -6.98 3.93 -10.45
CA ALA A 38 -5.67 3.55 -9.91
C ALA A 38 -5.64 2.10 -9.40
N VAL A 39 -6.70 1.63 -8.72
CA VAL A 39 -6.78 0.24 -8.26
C VAL A 39 -6.91 -0.72 -9.45
N ILE A 40 -7.75 -0.39 -10.43
CA ILE A 40 -7.89 -1.21 -11.65
C ILE A 40 -6.56 -1.27 -12.40
N ALA A 41 -5.88 -0.15 -12.57
CA ALA A 41 -4.56 -0.09 -13.20
C ALA A 41 -3.51 -0.92 -12.42
N GLY A 42 -3.52 -0.85 -11.09
CA GLY A 42 -2.65 -1.67 -10.23
C GLY A 42 -2.92 -3.17 -10.39
N LEU A 43 -4.19 -3.58 -10.44
CA LEU A 43 -4.58 -4.98 -10.69
C LEU A 43 -4.15 -5.46 -12.08
N LEU A 44 -4.30 -4.62 -13.10
CA LEU A 44 -3.79 -4.92 -14.45
C LEU A 44 -2.26 -5.00 -14.46
N GLY A 45 -1.57 -4.07 -13.81
CA GLY A 45 -0.12 -4.07 -13.69
C GLY A 45 0.41 -5.31 -12.97
N LEU A 46 -0.30 -5.79 -11.94
CA LEU A 46 0.03 -7.03 -11.25
C LEU A 46 -0.22 -8.26 -12.13
N ALA A 47 -1.37 -8.32 -12.81
CA ALA A 47 -1.75 -9.45 -13.66
C ALA A 47 -0.87 -9.56 -14.92
N LEU A 48 -0.47 -8.43 -15.49
CA LEU A 48 0.33 -8.36 -16.73
C LEU A 48 1.83 -8.19 -16.46
N GLY A 49 2.22 -7.89 -15.23
CA GLY A 49 3.62 -7.77 -14.81
C GLY A 49 4.26 -9.11 -14.43
N PRO A 50 5.48 -9.07 -13.85
CA PRO A 50 6.30 -10.26 -13.62
C PRO A 50 5.70 -11.27 -12.63
N ALA A 51 4.81 -10.81 -11.75
CA ALA A 51 4.08 -11.68 -10.83
C ALA A 51 2.90 -12.44 -11.49
N GLY A 52 2.57 -12.11 -12.73
CA GLY A 52 1.46 -12.69 -13.49
C GLY A 52 1.90 -13.20 -14.86
N ALA A 53 1.44 -12.54 -15.93
CA ALA A 53 1.70 -12.95 -17.31
C ALA A 53 3.06 -12.50 -17.87
N ASP A 54 3.77 -11.61 -17.16
CA ASP A 54 5.11 -11.11 -17.52
C ASP A 54 5.21 -10.54 -18.96
N ILE A 55 4.21 -9.77 -19.38
CA ILE A 55 4.15 -9.18 -20.72
C ILE A 55 4.53 -7.69 -20.73
N LEU A 56 4.47 -7.03 -19.58
CA LEU A 56 4.80 -5.61 -19.47
C LEU A 56 6.32 -5.43 -19.42
N PRO A 57 6.91 -4.61 -20.31
CA PRO A 57 8.36 -4.41 -20.38
C PRO A 57 8.82 -3.42 -19.29
N TRP A 58 8.62 -3.78 -18.02
CA TRP A 58 9.11 -3.02 -16.89
C TRP A 58 10.65 -2.99 -16.90
N THR A 59 11.23 -1.87 -16.49
CA THR A 59 12.67 -1.82 -16.25
C THR A 59 13.02 -2.54 -14.95
N ASP A 60 14.27 -2.98 -14.79
CA ASP A 60 14.75 -3.60 -13.53
C ASP A 60 14.59 -2.68 -12.30
N THR A 61 14.41 -1.37 -12.54
CA THR A 61 14.26 -0.35 -11.49
C THR A 61 12.81 0.04 -11.21
N PHE A 62 11.81 -0.60 -11.82
CA PHE A 62 10.40 -0.17 -11.74
C PHE A 62 9.89 -0.05 -10.29
N ALA A 63 10.30 -0.96 -9.40
CA ALA A 63 9.93 -0.93 -7.99
C ALA A 63 10.53 0.29 -7.26
N SER A 64 11.80 0.59 -7.51
CA SER A 64 12.48 1.78 -6.97
C SER A 64 11.87 3.08 -7.51
N ASN A 65 11.45 3.06 -8.78
CA ASN A 65 10.78 4.20 -9.42
C ASN A 65 9.43 4.51 -8.76
N ALA A 66 8.65 3.49 -8.36
CA ALA A 66 7.42 3.68 -7.61
C ALA A 66 7.64 4.37 -6.25
N GLY A 67 8.72 4.00 -5.54
CA GLY A 67 9.13 4.66 -4.30
C GLY A 67 9.48 6.14 -4.50
N LEU A 68 10.24 6.45 -5.55
CA LEU A 68 10.61 7.84 -5.89
C LEU A 68 9.40 8.69 -6.28
N LEU A 69 8.46 8.15 -7.06
CA LEU A 69 7.21 8.83 -7.42
C LEU A 69 6.32 9.06 -6.20
N THR A 70 6.28 8.11 -5.26
CA THR A 70 5.54 8.24 -4.01
C THR A 70 6.13 9.33 -3.13
N ALA A 71 7.46 9.38 -3.01
CA ALA A 71 8.14 10.45 -2.28
C ALA A 71 7.84 11.82 -2.91
N ALA A 72 7.95 11.94 -4.24
CA ALA A 72 7.63 13.18 -4.96
C ALA A 72 6.17 13.61 -4.77
N LEU A 73 5.22 12.66 -4.81
CA LEU A 73 3.80 12.91 -4.56
C LEU A 73 3.56 13.51 -3.18
N PHE A 74 4.10 12.89 -2.13
CA PHE A 74 3.91 13.37 -0.75
C PHE A 74 4.64 14.69 -0.51
N SER A 75 5.82 14.90 -1.10
CA SER A 75 6.51 16.19 -1.05
C SER A 75 5.70 17.29 -1.72
N ALA A 76 5.18 17.06 -2.93
CA ALA A 76 4.36 18.03 -3.65
C ALA A 76 3.04 18.31 -2.93
N LEU A 77 2.39 17.29 -2.37
CA LEU A 77 1.15 17.45 -1.60
C LEU A 77 1.37 18.33 -0.36
N GLY A 78 2.48 18.13 0.35
CA GLY A 78 2.86 18.98 1.48
C GLY A 78 3.07 20.43 1.09
N LEU A 79 3.69 20.68 -0.06
CA LEU A 79 3.92 22.04 -0.59
C LEU A 79 2.64 22.70 -1.12
N ALA A 80 1.70 21.91 -1.67
CA ALA A 80 0.46 22.41 -2.25
C ALA A 80 -0.66 22.66 -1.20
N THR A 81 -0.50 22.13 0.01
CA THR A 81 -1.51 22.24 1.06
C THR A 81 -1.25 23.48 1.92
N ASP A 82 -2.21 24.42 1.95
CA ASP A 82 -2.16 25.55 2.88
C ASP A 82 -2.14 25.04 4.32
N VAL A 83 -1.16 25.48 5.12
CA VAL A 83 -1.08 25.10 6.54
C VAL A 83 -2.22 25.80 7.28
N PRO A 84 -3.24 25.07 7.78
CA PRO A 84 -4.33 25.69 8.50
C PRO A 84 -3.83 26.28 9.82
N SER A 85 -4.47 27.35 10.29
CA SER A 85 -4.07 27.98 11.55
C SER A 85 -4.19 27.00 12.73
N PRO A 86 -3.29 27.06 13.73
CA PRO A 86 -3.32 26.14 14.87
C PRO A 86 -4.66 26.09 15.61
N SER A 87 -5.42 27.18 15.62
CA SER A 87 -6.76 27.25 16.24
C SER A 87 -7.83 26.49 15.44
N VAL A 88 -7.76 26.51 14.10
CA VAL A 88 -8.65 25.72 13.23
C VAL A 88 -8.34 24.24 13.37
N VAL A 89 -7.05 23.89 13.42
CA VAL A 89 -6.61 22.53 13.71
C VAL A 89 -7.12 22.10 15.07
N ALA A 90 -6.87 22.84 16.15
CA ALA A 90 -7.32 22.45 17.49
C ALA A 90 -8.85 22.26 17.59
N LYS A 91 -9.64 23.12 16.94
CA LYS A 91 -11.11 23.05 16.95
C LYS A 91 -11.69 21.88 16.14
N ARG A 92 -11.06 21.50 15.03
CA ARG A 92 -11.49 20.36 14.18
C ARG A 92 -10.82 19.03 14.54
N ALA A 93 -9.62 19.09 15.10
CA ALA A 93 -8.77 17.92 15.29
C ALA A 93 -9.20 17.09 16.48
N GLY A 94 -9.65 17.66 17.61
CA GLY A 94 -9.83 16.89 18.84
C GLY A 94 -10.67 15.62 18.68
N SER A 95 -11.94 15.77 18.24
CA SER A 95 -12.85 14.62 18.10
C SER A 95 -12.51 13.72 16.91
N MET A 96 -12.11 14.30 15.77
CA MET A 96 -11.80 13.54 14.56
C MET A 96 -10.46 12.79 14.69
N TRP A 97 -9.49 13.38 15.36
CA TRP A 97 -8.22 12.74 15.72
C TRP A 97 -8.47 11.63 16.74
N ALA A 98 -9.21 11.89 17.83
CA ALA A 98 -9.54 10.85 18.81
C ALA A 98 -10.27 9.68 18.16
N PHE A 99 -11.24 9.96 17.28
CA PHE A 99 -11.93 8.95 16.48
C PHE A 99 -10.95 8.15 15.59
N ASN A 100 -10.07 8.83 14.85
CA ASN A 100 -9.07 8.18 14.01
C ASN A 100 -8.09 7.34 14.83
N GLN A 101 -7.70 7.78 16.02
CA GLN A 101 -6.82 7.02 16.91
C GLN A 101 -7.52 5.76 17.44
N VAL A 102 -8.78 5.88 17.86
CA VAL A 102 -9.58 4.71 18.28
C VAL A 102 -9.71 3.73 17.13
N ALA A 103 -10.11 4.19 15.94
CA ALA A 103 -10.23 3.34 14.77
C ALA A 103 -8.90 2.65 14.41
N SER A 104 -7.79 3.40 14.42
CA SER A 104 -6.46 2.89 14.10
C SER A 104 -6.01 1.82 15.09
N VAL A 105 -6.17 2.06 16.40
CA VAL A 105 -5.82 1.08 17.45
C VAL A 105 -6.72 -0.14 17.36
N SER A 106 -8.02 0.03 17.12
CA SER A 106 -8.95 -1.10 16.95
C SER A 106 -8.59 -1.96 15.75
N GLN A 107 -8.23 -1.36 14.62
CA GLN A 107 -7.78 -2.08 13.43
C GLN A 107 -6.47 -2.82 13.68
N TRP A 108 -5.51 -2.17 14.34
CA TRP A 108 -4.24 -2.79 14.72
C TRP A 108 -4.43 -3.98 15.65
N LEU A 109 -5.22 -3.80 16.70
CA LEU A 109 -5.52 -4.85 17.67
C LEU A 109 -6.23 -6.03 17.00
N PHE A 110 -7.27 -5.76 16.22
CA PHE A 110 -8.01 -6.78 15.50
C PHE A 110 -7.10 -7.60 14.58
N ALA A 111 -6.32 -6.94 13.74
CA ALA A 111 -5.44 -7.61 12.78
C ALA A 111 -4.29 -8.37 13.47
N ALA A 112 -3.72 -7.83 14.55
CA ALA A 112 -2.71 -8.52 15.33
C ALA A 112 -3.26 -9.79 15.99
N MET A 113 -4.44 -9.71 16.60
CA MET A 113 -5.10 -10.86 17.22
C MET A 113 -5.52 -11.89 16.17
N PHE A 114 -6.04 -11.44 15.03
CA PHE A 114 -6.41 -12.33 13.94
C PHE A 114 -5.19 -13.04 13.36
N GLY A 115 -4.07 -12.33 13.18
CA GLY A 115 -2.81 -12.93 12.72
C GLY A 115 -2.21 -13.91 13.73
N LEU A 116 -2.30 -13.61 15.03
CA LEU A 116 -1.93 -14.56 16.09
C LEU A 116 -2.81 -15.81 16.06
N PHE A 117 -4.12 -15.64 15.90
CA PHE A 117 -5.07 -16.76 15.76
C PHE A 117 -4.72 -17.64 14.56
N LEU A 118 -4.50 -17.03 13.40
CA LEU A 118 -4.11 -17.74 12.19
C LEU A 118 -2.80 -18.51 12.38
N ALA A 119 -1.77 -17.88 12.95
CA ALA A 119 -0.49 -18.54 13.21
C ALA A 119 -0.57 -19.66 14.25
N SER A 120 -1.48 -19.55 15.23
CA SER A 120 -1.59 -20.53 16.31
C SER A 120 -2.46 -21.73 15.94
N PHE A 121 -3.50 -21.54 15.14
CA PHE A 121 -4.56 -22.54 14.95
C PHE A 121 -4.80 -22.98 13.51
N VAL A 122 -4.45 -22.16 12.51
CA VAL A 122 -4.74 -22.46 11.09
C VAL A 122 -3.45 -22.81 10.34
N PHE A 123 -2.41 -22.00 10.53
CA PHE A 123 -1.11 -22.14 9.90
C PHE A 123 -0.04 -22.28 10.97
N SER A 124 0.07 -23.48 11.55
CA SER A 124 1.01 -23.80 12.64
C SER A 124 2.48 -23.62 12.27
N ASP A 125 2.78 -23.49 10.97
CA ASP A 125 4.12 -23.24 10.45
C ASP A 125 4.52 -21.75 10.49
N LEU A 126 3.56 -20.85 10.77
CA LEU A 126 3.83 -19.42 10.90
C LEU A 126 4.25 -19.08 12.33
N THR A 127 5.21 -18.14 12.44
CA THR A 127 5.56 -17.56 13.74
C THR A 127 4.38 -16.78 14.32
N PRO A 128 4.12 -16.83 15.64
CA PRO A 128 3.13 -15.97 16.30
C PRO A 128 3.36 -14.46 16.04
N ALA A 129 4.60 -14.08 15.72
CA ALA A 129 4.99 -12.75 15.30
C ALA A 129 4.28 -12.25 14.03
N PHE A 130 3.72 -13.16 13.23
CA PHE A 130 3.03 -12.86 11.98
C PHE A 130 1.88 -11.86 12.14
N GLY A 131 1.28 -11.78 13.33
CA GLY A 131 0.27 -10.76 13.66
C GLY A 131 0.77 -9.32 13.51
N ILE A 132 2.07 -9.05 13.68
CA ILE A 132 2.62 -7.68 13.64
C ILE A 132 2.70 -7.15 12.19
N PRO A 133 3.33 -7.84 11.22
CA PRO A 133 3.27 -7.44 9.81
C PRO A 133 1.85 -7.41 9.25
N MET A 134 0.96 -8.29 9.74
CA MET A 134 -0.46 -8.28 9.36
C MET A 134 -1.16 -7.00 9.85
N ALA A 135 -0.97 -6.61 11.11
CA ALA A 135 -1.54 -5.36 11.64
C ALA A 135 -1.00 -4.13 10.89
N ALA A 136 0.30 -4.12 10.62
CA ALA A 136 0.95 -3.09 9.82
C ALA A 136 0.35 -3.00 8.40
N GLY A 137 0.05 -4.14 7.78
CA GLY A 137 -0.60 -4.21 6.47
C GLY A 137 -2.08 -3.85 6.47
N PHE A 138 -2.81 -4.22 7.51
CA PHE A 138 -4.26 -4.02 7.59
C PHE A 138 -4.64 -2.55 7.76
N MET A 139 -3.95 -1.83 8.65
CA MET A 139 -4.18 -0.40 8.84
C MET A 139 -3.31 0.45 7.90
N GLY A 140 -2.02 0.08 7.73
CA GLY A 140 -1.03 0.87 7.00
C GLY A 140 -0.82 0.48 5.53
N GLY A 141 -1.50 -0.56 5.03
CA GLY A 141 -1.37 -1.04 3.65
C GLY A 141 -0.09 -1.83 3.36
N HIS A 142 0.03 -2.30 2.11
CA HIS A 142 1.10 -3.20 1.68
C HIS A 142 2.51 -2.64 1.90
N GLY A 143 2.73 -1.33 1.72
CA GLY A 143 4.03 -0.70 1.92
C GLY A 143 4.51 -0.76 3.38
N THR A 144 3.61 -0.46 4.33
CA THR A 144 3.93 -0.53 5.76
C THR A 144 4.21 -1.97 6.20
N SER A 145 3.45 -2.94 5.67
CA SER A 145 3.71 -4.37 5.92
C SER A 145 5.08 -4.82 5.40
N ALA A 146 5.47 -4.39 4.19
CA ALA A 146 6.76 -4.71 3.61
C ALA A 146 7.92 -4.15 4.45
N VAL A 147 7.83 -2.88 4.86
CA VAL A 147 8.85 -2.26 5.73
C VAL A 147 8.95 -2.98 7.08
N VAL A 148 7.82 -3.31 7.71
CA VAL A 148 7.82 -4.07 8.97
C VAL A 148 8.39 -5.47 8.76
N GLY A 149 8.06 -6.15 7.67
CA GLY A 149 8.65 -7.45 7.30
C GLY A 149 10.17 -7.39 7.12
N ASP A 150 10.67 -6.34 6.47
CA ASP A 150 12.11 -6.10 6.30
C ASP A 150 12.79 -5.86 7.64
N ILE A 151 12.18 -5.08 8.55
CA ILE A 151 12.72 -4.87 9.90
C ILE A 151 12.86 -6.21 10.64
N PHE A 152 11.86 -7.08 10.56
CA PHE A 152 11.92 -8.40 11.22
C PHE A 152 13.00 -9.30 10.61
N THR A 153 13.15 -9.26 9.29
CA THR A 153 14.23 -9.97 8.57
C THR A 153 15.61 -9.47 9.01
N ASN A 154 15.78 -8.14 9.13
CA ASN A 154 17.06 -7.50 9.50
C ASN A 154 17.42 -7.64 10.99
N LEU A 155 16.43 -7.66 11.89
CA LEU A 155 16.64 -7.84 13.33
C LEU A 155 17.01 -9.29 13.72
N ALA A 156 17.26 -10.16 12.74
CA ALA A 156 17.48 -11.59 12.93
C ALA A 156 16.40 -12.24 13.82
N TRP A 157 15.18 -11.68 13.82
CA TRP A 157 13.99 -12.44 14.20
C TRP A 157 13.85 -13.52 13.14
N LYS A 158 14.61 -14.62 13.32
CA LYS A 158 14.36 -15.87 12.66
C LYS A 158 12.85 -16.07 12.82
N MET A 159 12.10 -16.03 11.72
CA MET A 159 10.74 -16.51 11.64
C MET A 159 10.75 -18.05 11.81
N ARG A 160 11.38 -18.50 12.88
CA ARG A 160 11.55 -19.85 13.37
C ARG A 160 11.55 -19.74 14.88
N LEU A 161 10.34 -19.72 15.43
CA LEU A 161 10.11 -20.23 16.77
C LEU A 161 9.33 -21.53 16.64
N ARG A 162 9.99 -22.49 15.99
CA ARG A 162 10.03 -23.95 16.26
C ARG A 162 10.98 -24.61 15.26
#